data_AF-A0A316KCR5-F1
#
_entry.id   AF-A0A316KCR5-F1
#
_cell.length_a   1.000
_cell.length_b   1.000
_cell.length_c   1.000
_cell.angle_alpha   90.00
_cell.angle_beta   90.00
_cell.angle_gamma   90.00
#
_symmetry.space_group_name_H-M   'P 1'
#
loop_
_entity.id
_entity.type
_entity.pdbx_description
1 polymer ?
#
loop_
_entity_poly.entity_id
_entity_poly.type
_entity_poly.pdbx_seq_one_letter_code
_entity_poly.pdbx_strand_id
1 'polypeptide(L)'
;MIKVFVRSASNELVEGAKVIIIGDVNSNPETMSWVDTIVTNNSGFAYFNMKEFYEAAGAEENPVAYFDIIAKTATKEATGYIRSRVHTTAVETVFLPN
;
A
#
# COMPACT_ATOMS: atom_id res chain seq x y z
N MET A 1 -1.18 -4.59 9.13
CA MET A 1 0.03 -4.40 8.30
C MET A 1 -0.35 -4.49 6.82
N ILE A 2 0.40 -3.82 5.94
CA ILE A 2 0.16 -3.83 4.49
C ILE A 2 1.44 -4.30 3.78
N LYS A 3 1.29 -5.23 2.83
CA LYS A 3 2.37 -5.71 1.98
C LYS A 3 2.00 -5.51 0.52
N VAL A 4 2.81 -4.74 -0.21
CA VAL A 4 2.58 -4.46 -1.62
C VAL A 4 3.69 -5.10 -2.44
N PHE A 5 3.34 -6.06 -3.29
CA PHE A 5 4.25 -6.61 -4.29
C PHE A 5 4.21 -5.74 -5.53
N VAL A 6 5.37 -5.43 -6.09
CA VAL A 6 5.49 -4.75 -7.39
C VAL A 6 6.06 -5.74 -8.39
N ARG A 7 5.33 -5.92 -9.49
CA ARG A 7 5.72 -6.81 -10.58
C ARG A 7 5.81 -6.07 -11.89
N SER A 8 6.67 -6.54 -12.79
CA SER A 8 6.67 -6.09 -14.19
C SER A 8 5.47 -6.69 -14.94
N ALA A 9 5.21 -6.20 -16.15
CA ALA A 9 4.27 -6.82 -17.08
C ALA A 9 4.66 -8.26 -17.49
N SER A 10 5.95 -8.64 -17.37
CA SER A 10 6.45 -10.02 -17.51
C SER A 10 6.29 -10.85 -16.23
N ASN A 11 5.62 -10.34 -15.20
CA ASN A 11 5.39 -10.97 -13.89
C ASN A 11 6.66 -11.17 -13.04
N GLU A 12 7.75 -10.47 -13.36
CA GLU A 12 9.00 -10.50 -12.59
C GLU A 12 8.89 -9.58 -11.36
N LEU A 13 9.56 -9.93 -10.26
CA LEU A 13 9.62 -9.09 -9.06
C LEU A 13 10.48 -7.85 -9.33
N VAL A 14 9.99 -6.67 -8.94
CA VAL A 14 10.68 -5.40 -9.16
C VAL A 14 11.22 -4.86 -7.84
N GLU A 15 12.53 -4.93 -7.66
CA GLU A 15 13.26 -4.24 -6.59
C GLU A 15 13.42 -2.75 -6.91
N GLY A 16 13.48 -1.90 -5.88
CA GLY A 16 13.77 -0.47 -6.05
C GLY A 16 12.57 0.36 -6.54
N ALA A 17 11.39 -0.23 -6.69
CA ALA A 17 10.18 0.51 -6.99
C ALA A 17 9.73 1.31 -5.75
N LYS A 18 9.41 2.58 -5.94
CA LYS A 18 8.79 3.40 -4.89
C LYS A 18 7.32 3.04 -4.80
N VAL A 19 6.86 2.67 -3.62
CA VAL A 19 5.45 2.41 -3.32
C VAL A 19 4.97 3.48 -2.35
N ILE A 20 3.90 4.15 -2.71
CA ILE A 20 3.26 5.19 -1.91
C ILE A 20 1.87 4.66 -1.56
N ILE A 21 1.51 4.69 -0.27
CA ILE A 21 0.13 4.46 0.18
C ILE A 21 -0.50 5.78 0.59
N ILE A 22 -1.75 5.99 0.21
CA ILE A 22 -2.52 7.20 0.50
C ILE A 22 -3.86 6.79 1.08
N GLY A 23 -4.19 7.25 2.29
CA GLY A 23 -5.48 6.99 2.92
C GLY A 23 -6.61 7.63 2.12
N ASP A 24 -7.59 6.83 1.73
CA ASP A 24 -8.75 7.29 0.96
C ASP A 24 -9.77 7.96 1.89
N VAL A 25 -9.72 9.29 1.96
CA VAL A 25 -10.62 10.10 2.78
C VAL A 25 -12.08 10.07 2.31
N ASN A 26 -12.35 9.59 1.10
CA ASN A 26 -13.69 9.48 0.55
C ASN A 26 -14.24 8.05 0.60
N SER A 27 -13.51 7.11 1.23
CA SER A 27 -13.97 5.73 1.38
C SER A 27 -15.16 5.61 2.33
N ASN A 28 -15.81 4.44 2.36
CA ASN A 28 -16.84 4.14 3.35
C ASN A 28 -16.54 2.81 4.07
N PRO A 29 -16.23 2.81 5.39
CA PRO A 29 -16.03 3.98 6.26
C PRO A 29 -14.90 4.91 5.79
N GLU A 30 -14.94 6.18 6.18
CA GLU A 30 -13.90 7.17 5.83
C GLU A 30 -12.55 6.76 6.41
N THR A 31 -11.49 6.85 5.60
CA THR A 31 -10.13 6.58 6.07
C THR A 31 -9.45 7.90 6.43
N MET A 32 -8.80 7.95 7.60
CA MET A 32 -7.98 9.09 7.98
C MET A 32 -6.92 9.41 6.91
N SER A 33 -6.69 10.70 6.65
CA SER A 33 -5.62 11.12 5.75
C SER A 33 -4.27 10.64 6.26
N TRP A 34 -3.60 9.83 5.43
CA TRP A 34 -2.31 9.23 5.75
C TRP A 34 -1.51 9.06 4.48
N VAL A 35 -0.21 9.34 4.53
CA VAL A 35 0.69 9.09 3.39
C VAL A 35 1.96 8.46 3.92
N ASP A 36 2.35 7.34 3.32
CA ASP A 36 3.63 6.69 3.61
C ASP A 36 4.27 6.21 2.32
N THR A 37 5.60 6.16 2.29
CA THR A 37 6.40 5.80 1.10
C THR A 37 7.51 4.85 1.47
N ILE A 38 7.52 3.67 0.85
CA ILE A 38 8.54 2.64 1.04
C ILE A 38 9.05 2.16 -0.32
N VAL A 39 10.34 1.85 -0.39
CA VAL A 39 10.96 1.26 -1.59
C VAL A 39 10.91 -0.26 -1.48
N THR A 40 10.59 -0.95 -2.58
CA THR A 40 10.58 -2.41 -2.61
C THR A 40 11.98 -2.99 -2.37
N ASN A 41 12.05 -4.05 -1.57
CA ASN A 41 13.28 -4.80 -1.30
C ASN A 41 13.62 -5.79 -2.44
N ASN A 42 14.71 -6.56 -2.28
CA ASN A 42 15.14 -7.61 -3.21
C ASN A 42 14.11 -8.73 -3.46
N SER A 43 13.05 -8.84 -2.65
CA SER A 43 11.92 -9.74 -2.90
C SER A 43 10.75 -9.04 -3.62
N GLY A 44 10.96 -7.84 -4.15
CA GLY A 44 9.99 -7.08 -4.94
C GLY A 44 8.76 -6.62 -4.15
N PHE A 45 8.86 -6.44 -2.83
CA PHE A 45 7.75 -5.93 -2.03
C PHE A 45 8.13 -4.79 -1.09
N ALA A 46 7.16 -3.93 -0.83
CA ALA A 46 7.19 -2.90 0.20
C ALA A 46 6.33 -3.35 1.39
N TYR A 47 6.81 -3.08 2.60
CA TYR A 47 6.14 -3.44 3.85
C TYR A 47 5.82 -2.17 4.64
N PHE A 48 4.54 -1.97 4.94
CA PHE A 48 4.05 -0.82 5.71
C PHE A 48 3.54 -1.28 7.07
N ASN A 49 4.16 -0.73 8.12
CA ASN A 49 3.74 -0.96 9.48
C ASN A 49 2.62 0.01 9.88
N MET A 50 1.37 -0.44 9.74
CA MET A 50 0.19 0.38 10.02
C MET A 50 -0.13 0.56 11.51
N LYS A 51 0.81 0.21 12.42
CA LYS A 51 0.56 0.33 13.86
C LYS A 51 0.26 1.78 14.25
N GLU A 52 1.12 2.72 13.86
CA GLU A 52 0.96 4.14 14.19
C GLU A 52 -0.31 4.73 13.58
N PHE A 53 -0.64 4.32 12.34
CA PHE A 53 -1.89 4.71 11.68
C PHE A 53 -3.12 4.28 12.49
N TYR A 54 -3.21 2.99 12.88
CA TYR A 54 -4.38 2.49 13.61
C TYR A 54 -4.45 3.02 15.06
N GLU A 55 -3.30 3.30 15.69
CA GLU A 55 -3.26 3.98 16.98
C GLU A 55 -3.80 5.42 16.87
N ALA A 56 -3.45 6.15 15.81
CA ALA A 56 -3.95 7.50 15.57
C ALA A 56 -5.43 7.53 15.14
N ALA A 57 -5.87 6.55 14.33
CA ALA A 57 -7.23 6.47 13.82
C ALA A 57 -8.26 5.98 14.86
N GLY A 58 -7.83 5.54 16.05
CA GLY A 58 -8.71 4.91 17.03
C GLY A 58 -9.11 3.51 16.59
N ALA A 59 -8.18 2.56 16.75
CA ALA A 59 -8.28 1.17 16.28
C ALA A 59 -9.60 0.43 16.62
N GLU A 60 -10.23 0.75 17.74
CA GLU A 60 -11.50 0.14 18.17
C GLU A 60 -12.71 0.69 17.40
N GLU A 61 -12.69 1.97 17.03
CA GLU A 61 -13.78 2.65 16.31
C GLU A 61 -13.60 2.51 14.79
N ASN A 62 -12.35 2.49 14.32
CA ASN A 62 -12.00 2.41 12.91
C ASN A 62 -11.11 1.18 12.62
N PRO A 63 -11.67 -0.05 12.70
CA PRO A 63 -10.91 -1.27 12.51
C PRO A 63 -10.60 -1.57 11.03
N VAL A 64 -11.10 -0.77 10.10
CA VAL A 64 -10.97 -0.93 8.65
C VAL A 64 -10.51 0.38 8.04
N ALA A 65 -9.56 0.30 7.10
CA ALA A 65 -9.06 1.46 6.36
C ALA A 65 -8.81 1.08 4.89
N TYR A 66 -8.90 2.08 4.02
CA TYR A 66 -8.76 1.95 2.58
C TYR A 66 -7.65 2.85 2.08
N PHE A 67 -6.81 2.32 1.20
CA PHE A 67 -5.64 3.02 0.71
C PHE A 67 -5.52 2.89 -0.80
N ASP A 68 -5.27 4.01 -1.46
CA ASP A 68 -4.73 4.04 -2.80
C ASP A 68 -3.24 3.72 -2.75
N ILE A 69 -2.78 2.94 -3.72
CA ILE A 69 -1.39 2.57 -3.89
C ILE A 69 -0.89 3.17 -5.20
N ILE A 70 0.28 3.81 -5.15
CA ILE A 70 1.02 4.22 -6.35
C ILE A 70 2.37 3.50 -6.31
N ALA A 71 2.61 2.63 -7.28
CA ALA A 71 3.90 1.98 -7.48
C ALA A 71 4.60 2.61 -8.69
N LYS A 72 5.83 3.09 -8.52
CA LYS A 72 6.58 3.75 -9.60
C LYS A 72 8.07 3.45 -9.59
N THR A 73 8.64 3.45 -10.79
CA THR A 73 10.09 3.46 -11.02
C THR A 73 10.47 4.82 -11.63
N ALA A 74 11.67 4.94 -12.18
CA ALA A 74 12.08 6.14 -12.92
C ALA A 74 11.23 6.41 -14.17
N THR A 75 10.71 5.36 -14.80
CA THR A 75 10.08 5.43 -16.13
C THR A 75 8.65 4.89 -16.17
N LYS A 76 8.20 4.20 -15.13
CA LYS A 76 6.91 3.50 -15.09
C LYS A 76 6.15 3.85 -13.83
N GLU A 77 4.83 3.85 -13.94
CA GLU A 77 3.91 4.06 -12.83
C GLU A 77 2.68 3.18 -13.02
N ALA A 78 2.14 2.67 -11.91
CA ALA A 78 0.89 1.94 -11.85
C ALA A 78 0.20 2.21 -10.51
N THR A 79 -1.12 2.08 -10.51
CA THR A 79 -1.96 2.29 -9.32
C THR A 79 -2.57 0.98 -8.86
N GLY A 80 -2.87 0.89 -7.57
CA GLY A 80 -3.62 -0.19 -6.95
C GLY A 80 -4.51 0.35 -5.85
N TYR A 81 -5.33 -0.51 -5.27
CA TYR A 81 -6.20 -0.16 -4.16
C TYR A 81 -6.20 -1.31 -3.16
N ILE A 82 -6.11 -1.00 -1.87
CA ILE A 82 -6.07 -2.02 -0.82
C ILE A 82 -6.96 -1.66 0.34
N ARG A 83 -7.64 -2.68 0.86
CA ARG A 83 -8.37 -2.62 2.11
C ARG A 83 -7.57 -3.30 3.21
N SER A 84 -7.30 -2.57 4.28
CA SER A 84 -6.61 -3.05 5.47
C SER A 84 -7.58 -3.20 6.64
N ARG A 85 -7.25 -4.10 7.59
CA ARG A 85 -7.93 -4.15 8.90
C ARG A 85 -6.89 -4.15 10.02
N VAL A 86 -7.31 -3.67 11.19
CA VAL A 86 -6.52 -3.80 12.42
C VAL A 86 -6.23 -5.29 12.70
N HIS A 87 -5.03 -5.58 13.21
CA HIS A 87 -4.54 -6.94 13.52
C HIS A 87 -4.46 -7.93 12.36
N THR A 88 -4.69 -7.51 11.11
CA THR A 88 -4.53 -8.38 9.94
C THR A 88 -3.41 -7.89 9.02
N THR A 89 -3.05 -8.77 8.08
CA THR A 89 -2.15 -8.45 6.97
C THR A 89 -2.94 -8.36 5.68
N ALA A 90 -2.95 -7.17 5.08
CA ALA A 90 -3.47 -6.98 3.74
C ALA A 90 -2.32 -7.11 2.74
N VAL A 91 -2.56 -7.81 1.63
CA VAL A 91 -1.57 -8.03 0.58
C VAL A 91 -2.16 -7.57 -0.74
N GLU A 92 -1.40 -6.78 -1.49
CA GLU A 92 -1.78 -6.32 -2.83
C GLU A 92 -0.61 -6.54 -3.81
N THR A 93 -0.93 -6.79 -5.08
CA THR A 93 0.08 -6.91 -6.15
C THR A 93 -0.19 -5.91 -7.25
N VAL A 94 0.74 -4.98 -7.44
CA VAL A 94 0.67 -3.97 -8.49
C VAL A 94 1.57 -4.35 -9.65
N PHE A 95 1.03 -4.32 -10.86
CA PHE A 95 1.76 -4.62 -12.09
C PHE A 95 2.13 -3.32 -12.81
N LEU A 96 3.42 -3.10 -13.01
CA LEU A 96 3.93 -2.01 -13.83
C LEU A 96 3.66 -2.29 -15.32
N PRO A 97 3.36 -1.26 -16.11
CA PRO A 97 3.14 -1.40 -17.54
C PRO A 97 4.42 -1.84 -18.29
N ASN A 98 4.24 -2.27 -19.55
CA ASN A 98 5.33 -2.58 -20.47
C ASN A 98 6.19 -1.36 -20.78
#